data_AF-A0A1I3NNR8-F1
#
_entry.id   AF-A0A1I3NNR8-F1
#
_cell.length_a   1.000
_cell.length_b   1.000
_cell.length_c   1.000
_cell.angle_alpha   90.00
_cell.angle_beta   90.00
_cell.angle_gamma   90.00
#
_symmetry.space_group_name_H-M   'P 1'
#
loop_
_entity.id
_entity.type
_entity.pdbx_description
1 polymer ?
#
loop_
_entity_poly.entity_id
_entity_poly.type
_entity_poly.pdbx_seq_one_letter_code
_entity_poly.pdbx_strand_id
1 'polypeptide(L)'
;MFNGTINGFGLSMVFISLTACVSPQERFNTAVKNAGEKDNQLCMQKYQEIEHTLLPLKNKIRVIRQDTKPITLEMRSDESYVSEIEKQAIIKSSELSNYCDSLAQQTAIKFYDERYGNAFQIFSESYMENLSELYAGKITYGEFNRKSAVQSAEWDKLISNINEFYRKERQLQSEVNFNERMMLLNYGAKMLTPNLGPAMPAPRSPMQTQCNQMAGFFNCTSW
;
A
#
# COMPACT_ATOMS: atom_id res chain seq x y z
N MET A 1 -17.98 44.94 55.14
CA MET A 1 -17.01 46.04 54.96
C MET A 1 -16.04 45.62 53.85
N PHE A 2 -15.67 46.54 52.95
CA PHE A 2 -14.73 46.28 51.85
C PHE A 2 -13.29 46.64 52.25
N ASN A 3 -12.33 45.88 51.72
CA ASN A 3 -11.05 46.31 51.12
C ASN A 3 -10.48 45.02 50.46
N GLY A 4 -10.07 45.01 49.18
CA GLY A 4 -9.02 45.85 48.60
C GLY A 4 -7.68 45.15 48.84
N THR A 5 -6.88 44.72 47.86
CA THR A 5 -6.70 45.28 46.50
C THR A 5 -6.20 44.19 45.51
N ILE A 6 -6.51 44.34 44.22
CA ILE A 6 -5.97 43.52 43.12
C ILE A 6 -4.56 44.01 42.75
N ASN A 7 -3.62 43.10 42.44
CA ASN A 7 -2.61 43.29 41.39
C ASN A 7 -1.78 42.02 41.11
N GLY A 8 -1.56 41.71 39.83
CA GLY A 8 -0.44 40.86 39.38
C GLY A 8 -0.81 39.55 38.70
N PHE A 9 -0.69 39.55 37.36
CA PHE A 9 -0.36 38.41 36.47
C PHE A 9 -1.05 37.06 36.74
N GLY A 10 -1.97 36.56 35.90
CA GLY A 10 -1.99 36.70 34.44
C GLY A 10 -1.23 35.58 33.75
N LEU A 11 -1.59 34.33 34.07
CA LEU A 11 -1.20 33.13 33.32
C LEU A 11 -2.45 32.26 33.10
N SER A 12 -3.27 32.67 32.13
CA SER A 12 -4.20 31.74 31.50
C SER A 12 -3.38 30.63 30.86
N MET A 13 -3.33 29.45 31.47
CA MET A 13 -3.02 28.23 30.73
C MET A 13 -4.15 28.00 29.73
N VAL A 14 -4.04 28.66 28.59
CA VAL A 14 -4.71 28.20 27.39
C VAL A 14 -4.10 26.84 27.09
N PHE A 15 -4.82 25.78 27.44
CA PHE A 15 -4.59 24.46 26.85
C PHE A 15 -4.94 24.58 25.36
N ILE A 16 -4.03 25.16 24.59
CA ILE A 16 -3.93 24.90 23.16
C ILE A 16 -3.51 23.44 23.10
N SER A 17 -4.50 22.55 23.02
CA SER A 17 -4.25 21.17 22.63
C SER A 17 -3.48 21.23 21.32
N LEU A 18 -2.21 20.85 21.38
CA LEU A 18 -1.37 20.59 20.22
C LEU A 18 -1.88 19.31 19.54
N THR A 19 -3.11 19.35 19.02
CA THR A 19 -3.53 18.50 17.92
C THR A 19 -2.67 18.91 16.74
N ALA A 20 -1.49 18.29 16.66
CA ALA A 20 -0.52 18.50 15.60
C ALA A 20 -1.23 18.47 14.25
N CYS A 21 -0.77 19.32 13.33
CA CYS A 21 -1.30 19.38 11.97
C CYS A 21 -0.87 18.13 11.17
N VAL A 22 -1.36 16.96 11.57
CA VAL A 22 -1.22 15.70 10.83
C VAL A 22 -1.83 15.93 9.45
N SER A 23 -0.98 15.88 8.44
CA SER A 23 -1.32 16.15 7.05
C SER A 23 -2.38 15.15 6.54
N PRO A 24 -3.16 15.49 5.51
CA PRO A 24 -4.08 14.53 4.89
C PRO A 24 -3.41 13.21 4.49
N GLN A 25 -2.15 13.26 4.05
CA GLN A 25 -1.36 12.07 3.70
C GLN A 25 -1.03 11.21 4.93
N GLU A 26 -0.61 11.80 6.04
CA GLU A 26 -0.33 11.05 7.27
C GLU A 26 -1.61 10.44 7.87
N ARG A 27 -2.74 11.13 7.78
CA ARG A 27 -4.06 10.58 8.17
C ARG A 27 -4.45 9.39 7.30
N PHE A 28 -4.27 9.51 5.98
CA PHE A 28 -4.50 8.41 5.04
C PHE A 28 -3.60 7.22 5.33
N ASN A 29 -2.28 7.43 5.45
CA ASN A 29 -1.31 6.39 5.77
C ASN A 29 -1.64 5.68 7.11
N THR A 30 -2.08 6.44 8.12
CA THR A 30 -2.51 5.90 9.41
C THR A 30 -3.79 5.06 9.27
N ALA A 31 -4.77 5.53 8.47
CA ALA A 31 -6.01 4.79 8.24
C ALA A 31 -5.78 3.48 7.47
N VAL A 32 -4.90 3.49 6.45
CA VAL A 32 -4.44 2.28 5.72
C VAL A 32 -3.75 1.31 6.68
N LYS A 33 -2.81 1.80 7.50
CA LYS A 33 -2.10 0.98 8.49
C LYS A 33 -3.08 0.31 9.46
N ASN A 34 -3.99 1.07 10.06
CA ASN A 34 -4.95 0.56 11.02
C ASN A 34 -5.93 -0.46 10.39
N ALA A 35 -6.27 -0.30 9.11
CA ALA A 35 -7.07 -1.29 8.39
C ALA A 35 -6.28 -2.59 8.16
N GLY A 36 -5.05 -2.50 7.65
CA GLY A 36 -4.18 -3.67 7.46
C GLY A 36 -3.85 -4.40 8.76
N GLU A 37 -3.66 -3.69 9.88
CA GLU A 37 -3.50 -4.30 11.21
C GLU A 37 -4.75 -5.07 11.65
N LYS A 38 -5.95 -4.54 11.39
CA LYS A 38 -7.22 -5.22 11.67
C LYS A 38 -7.41 -6.46 10.80
N ASP A 39 -7.12 -6.36 9.50
CA ASP A 39 -7.24 -7.49 8.57
C ASP A 39 -6.27 -8.63 8.94
N ASN A 40 -5.04 -8.26 9.33
CA ASN A 40 -4.05 -9.18 9.88
C ASN A 40 -4.53 -9.84 11.19
N GLN A 41 -5.12 -9.09 12.12
CA GLN A 41 -5.71 -9.65 13.35
C GLN A 41 -6.81 -10.67 13.05
N LEU A 42 -7.73 -10.36 12.13
CA LEU A 42 -8.80 -11.26 11.72
C LEU A 42 -8.27 -12.52 11.00
N CYS A 43 -7.31 -12.36 10.09
CA CYS A 43 -6.62 -13.47 9.43
C CYS A 43 -5.93 -14.40 10.45
N MET A 44 -5.19 -13.83 11.41
CA MET A 44 -4.49 -14.60 12.44
C MET A 44 -5.44 -15.27 13.43
N GLN A 45 -6.57 -14.64 13.78
CA GLN A 45 -7.63 -15.29 14.55
C GLN A 45 -8.18 -16.50 13.80
N LYS A 46 -8.46 -16.36 12.49
CA LYS A 46 -8.94 -17.47 11.65
C LYS A 46 -7.92 -18.60 11.53
N TYR A 47 -6.63 -18.27 11.47
CA TYR A 47 -5.55 -19.27 11.52
C TYR A 47 -5.54 -20.04 12.86
N GLN A 48 -5.64 -19.35 14.00
CA GLN A 48 -5.65 -19.98 15.33
C GLN A 48 -6.79 -20.98 15.51
N GLU A 49 -7.97 -20.72 14.94
CA GLU A 49 -9.12 -21.65 14.96
C GLU A 49 -8.80 -23.01 14.31
N ILE A 50 -7.93 -23.04 13.30
CA ILE A 50 -7.68 -24.21 12.45
C ILE A 50 -6.23 -24.72 12.49
N GLU A 51 -5.33 -24.07 13.24
CA GLU A 51 -3.88 -24.34 13.28
C GLU A 51 -3.57 -25.84 13.48
N HIS A 52 -4.29 -26.51 14.38
CA HIS A 52 -4.15 -27.94 14.64
C HIS A 52 -4.39 -28.82 13.39
N THR A 53 -5.30 -28.41 12.49
CA THR A 53 -5.57 -29.09 11.21
C THR A 53 -4.50 -28.76 10.16
N LEU A 54 -3.80 -27.62 10.30
CA LEU A 54 -2.74 -27.19 9.39
C LEU A 54 -1.37 -27.80 9.71
N LEU A 55 -1.19 -28.38 10.91
CA LEU A 55 0.07 -28.98 11.36
C LEU A 55 0.74 -29.97 10.38
N PRO A 56 0.03 -30.83 9.61
CA PRO A 56 0.66 -31.73 8.65
C PRO A 56 1.43 -31.02 7.52
N LEU A 57 1.06 -29.77 7.21
CA LEU A 57 1.71 -28.95 6.18
C LEU A 57 2.86 -28.09 6.71
N LYS A 58 3.11 -28.14 8.02
CA LYS A 58 4.16 -27.35 8.67
C LYS A 58 5.53 -27.69 8.06
N ASN A 59 6.25 -26.65 7.64
CA ASN A 59 7.52 -26.73 6.93
C ASN A 59 7.47 -27.41 5.53
N LYS A 60 6.28 -27.72 5.00
CA LYS A 60 6.12 -28.22 3.62
C LYS A 60 5.72 -27.11 2.65
N ILE A 61 4.76 -26.28 3.06
CA ILE A 61 4.35 -25.06 2.36
C ILE A 61 4.25 -23.89 3.34
N ARG A 62 4.19 -22.66 2.81
CA ARG A 62 3.74 -21.50 3.59
C ARG A 62 2.22 -21.52 3.66
N VAL A 63 1.69 -21.86 4.82
CA VAL A 63 0.23 -22.02 5.03
C VAL A 63 -0.50 -20.67 5.09
N ILE A 64 0.18 -19.61 5.53
CA ILE A 64 -0.27 -18.22 5.45
C ILE A 64 0.71 -17.43 4.59
N ARG A 65 0.23 -16.63 3.63
CA ARG A 65 1.09 -15.78 2.79
C ARG A 65 1.83 -14.69 3.59
N GLN A 66 1.30 -14.32 4.75
CA GLN A 66 1.90 -13.35 5.67
C GLN A 66 3.11 -13.88 6.49
N ASP A 67 3.38 -15.21 6.52
CA ASP A 67 4.28 -15.96 7.45
C ASP A 67 5.12 -15.19 8.52
N THR A 68 6.25 -14.51 8.26
CA THR A 68 6.86 -14.01 7.02
C THR A 68 8.05 -14.83 6.46
N LYS A 69 8.40 -15.98 7.05
CA LYS A 69 9.67 -16.70 6.83
C LYS A 69 10.00 -16.97 5.35
N PRO A 70 11.29 -16.99 4.96
CA PRO A 70 11.69 -17.38 3.61
C PRO A 70 11.39 -18.87 3.37
N ILE A 71 10.96 -19.19 2.14
CA ILE A 71 10.89 -20.59 1.69
C ILE A 71 12.33 -21.12 1.64
N THR A 72 12.63 -22.16 2.42
CA THR A 72 13.99 -22.72 2.53
C THR A 72 14.39 -23.49 1.27
N LEU A 73 15.66 -23.91 1.19
CA LEU A 73 16.13 -24.73 0.06
C LEU A 73 15.44 -26.09 0.06
N GLU A 74 15.33 -26.71 1.24
CA GLU A 74 14.70 -28.01 1.46
C GLU A 74 13.24 -28.00 0.99
N MET A 75 12.49 -26.94 1.35
CA MET A 75 11.11 -26.73 0.87
C MET A 75 11.02 -26.62 -0.65
N ARG A 76 12.03 -26.03 -1.32
CA ARG A 76 12.07 -25.89 -2.80
C ARG A 76 12.51 -27.16 -3.52
N SER A 77 13.24 -28.04 -2.85
CA SER A 77 13.72 -29.32 -3.36
C SER A 77 12.88 -30.52 -2.93
N ASP A 78 11.75 -30.30 -2.25
CA ASP A 78 10.87 -31.40 -1.80
C ASP A 78 10.17 -32.07 -3.00
N GLU A 79 10.55 -33.31 -3.30
CA GLU A 79 9.95 -34.12 -4.36
C GLU A 79 8.76 -34.97 -3.86
N SER A 80 8.38 -34.84 -2.58
CA SER A 80 7.22 -35.56 -2.05
C SER A 80 5.88 -34.94 -2.47
N TYR A 81 4.88 -35.81 -2.58
CA TYR A 81 3.50 -35.47 -2.91
C TYR A 81 2.63 -35.44 -1.65
N VAL A 82 1.47 -34.78 -1.75
CA VAL A 82 0.43 -34.78 -0.72
C VAL A 82 -0.07 -36.19 -0.42
N SER A 83 -0.07 -36.57 0.87
CA SER A 83 -0.74 -37.77 1.37
C SER A 83 -2.24 -37.53 1.62
N GLU A 84 -3.04 -38.59 1.73
CA GLU A 84 -4.48 -38.49 2.02
C GLU A 84 -4.81 -37.73 3.32
N ILE A 85 -3.93 -37.81 4.34
CA ILE A 85 -4.09 -37.10 5.61
C ILE A 85 -3.87 -35.58 5.40
N GLU A 86 -2.95 -35.20 4.53
CA GLU A 86 -2.61 -33.80 4.25
C GLU A 86 -3.63 -33.10 3.35
N LYS A 87 -4.44 -33.83 2.57
CA LYS A 87 -5.50 -33.26 1.72
C LYS A 87 -6.49 -32.39 2.50
N GLN A 88 -6.85 -32.80 3.72
CA GLN A 88 -7.73 -31.99 4.59
C GLN A 88 -7.05 -30.70 5.06
N ALA A 89 -5.76 -30.77 5.36
CA ALA A 89 -4.96 -29.59 5.71
C ALA A 89 -4.83 -28.63 4.51
N ILE A 90 -4.72 -29.13 3.28
CA ILE A 90 -4.70 -28.32 2.05
C ILE A 90 -6.03 -27.57 1.85
N ILE A 91 -7.16 -28.26 2.04
CA ILE A 91 -8.49 -27.62 1.99
C ILE A 91 -8.57 -26.48 3.02
N LYS A 92 -8.12 -26.71 4.26
CA LYS A 92 -8.10 -25.67 5.31
C LYS A 92 -7.11 -24.53 5.03
N SER A 93 -5.98 -24.80 4.38
CA SER A 93 -5.07 -23.74 3.91
C SER A 93 -5.69 -22.89 2.80
N SER A 94 -6.46 -23.50 1.88
CA SER A 94 -7.23 -22.81 0.84
C SER A 94 -8.33 -21.91 1.44
N GLU A 95 -9.15 -22.44 2.35
CA GLU A 95 -10.18 -21.68 3.07
C GLU A 95 -9.61 -20.45 3.79
N LEU A 96 -8.49 -20.63 4.52
CA LEU A 96 -7.82 -19.55 5.23
C LEU A 96 -7.24 -18.50 4.28
N SER A 97 -6.56 -18.95 3.22
CA SER A 97 -5.94 -18.04 2.25
C SER A 97 -7.00 -17.19 1.55
N ASN A 98 -8.10 -17.80 1.09
CA ASN A 98 -9.23 -17.08 0.50
C ASN A 98 -9.83 -16.05 1.48
N TYR A 99 -9.99 -16.43 2.76
CA TYR A 99 -10.47 -15.51 3.79
C TYR A 99 -9.54 -14.30 3.96
N CYS A 100 -8.24 -14.53 4.16
CA CYS A 100 -7.24 -13.48 4.37
C CYS A 100 -7.07 -12.58 3.13
N ASP A 101 -7.05 -13.16 1.93
CA ASP A 101 -6.96 -12.40 0.67
C ASP A 101 -8.22 -11.52 0.49
N SER A 102 -9.41 -12.01 0.84
CA SER A 102 -10.66 -11.24 0.71
C SER A 102 -10.70 -10.00 1.61
N LEU A 103 -10.08 -10.05 2.79
CA LEU A 103 -9.92 -8.89 3.68
C LEU A 103 -8.95 -7.88 3.04
N ALA A 104 -7.78 -8.35 2.61
CA ALA A 104 -6.78 -7.50 1.95
C ALA A 104 -7.32 -6.84 0.67
N GLN A 105 -8.11 -7.56 -0.13
CA GLN A 105 -8.79 -7.04 -1.32
C GLN A 105 -9.77 -5.92 -0.98
N GLN A 106 -10.63 -6.11 0.04
CA GLN A 106 -11.59 -5.09 0.48
C GLN A 106 -10.89 -3.81 0.94
N THR A 107 -9.82 -3.93 1.72
CA THR A 107 -9.00 -2.79 2.15
C THR A 107 -8.27 -2.14 0.97
N ALA A 108 -7.75 -2.93 0.02
CA ALA A 108 -7.10 -2.40 -1.18
C ALA A 108 -8.06 -1.56 -2.05
N ILE A 109 -9.27 -2.06 -2.31
CA ILE A 109 -10.31 -1.34 -3.07
C ILE A 109 -10.74 -0.06 -2.33
N LYS A 110 -10.92 -0.15 -1.01
CA LYS A 110 -11.41 0.97 -0.19
C LYS A 110 -10.42 2.15 -0.14
N PHE A 111 -9.12 1.87 -0.05
CA PHE A 111 -8.11 2.91 0.17
C PHE A 111 -7.36 3.31 -1.11
N TYR A 112 -7.26 2.43 -2.10
CA TYR A 112 -6.61 2.74 -3.36
C TYR A 112 -7.63 2.77 -4.50
N ASP A 113 -7.92 1.63 -5.12
CA ASP A 113 -8.94 1.47 -6.17
C ASP A 113 -9.18 -0.01 -6.54
N GLU A 114 -10.07 -0.24 -7.51
CA GLU A 114 -10.32 -1.55 -8.11
C GLU A 114 -9.11 -2.21 -8.76
N ARG A 115 -8.12 -1.48 -9.33
CA ARG A 115 -6.91 -2.09 -9.92
C ARG A 115 -6.07 -2.81 -8.87
N TYR A 116 -5.90 -2.24 -7.68
CA TYR A 116 -5.25 -2.96 -6.58
C TYR A 116 -6.11 -4.16 -6.12
N GLY A 117 -7.44 -4.01 -6.06
CA GLY A 117 -8.36 -5.11 -5.77
C GLY A 117 -8.27 -6.29 -6.76
N ASN A 118 -8.24 -5.98 -8.05
CA ASN A 118 -8.13 -6.95 -9.14
C ASN A 118 -6.77 -7.64 -9.14
N ALA A 119 -5.69 -6.92 -8.78
CA ALA A 119 -4.40 -7.55 -8.55
C ALA A 119 -4.49 -8.60 -7.44
N PHE A 120 -5.08 -8.27 -6.28
CA PHE A 120 -5.23 -9.22 -5.17
C PHE A 120 -6.03 -10.45 -5.60
N GLN A 121 -7.06 -10.29 -6.43
CA GLN A 121 -7.83 -11.39 -6.99
C GLN A 121 -6.98 -12.30 -7.89
N ILE A 122 -6.26 -11.76 -8.88
CA ILE A 122 -5.39 -12.54 -9.79
C ILE A 122 -4.34 -13.34 -8.99
N PHE A 123 -3.77 -12.72 -7.95
CA PHE A 123 -2.84 -13.38 -7.05
C PHE A 123 -3.53 -14.41 -6.14
N SER A 124 -4.78 -14.21 -5.76
CA SER A 124 -5.53 -15.21 -5.01
C SER A 124 -5.81 -16.44 -5.87
N GLU A 125 -6.36 -16.24 -7.08
CA GLU A 125 -6.72 -17.27 -8.06
C GLU A 125 -5.54 -18.17 -8.45
N SER A 126 -4.40 -17.61 -8.84
CA SER A 126 -3.21 -18.40 -9.24
C SER A 126 -2.63 -19.24 -8.08
N TYR A 127 -2.79 -18.80 -6.83
CA TYR A 127 -2.36 -19.60 -5.67
C TYR A 127 -3.36 -20.72 -5.36
N MET A 128 -4.67 -20.48 -5.58
CA MET A 128 -5.68 -21.53 -5.50
C MET A 128 -5.51 -22.58 -6.59
N GLU A 129 -5.10 -22.19 -7.80
CA GLU A 129 -4.69 -23.11 -8.86
C GLU A 129 -3.50 -23.98 -8.41
N ASN A 130 -2.43 -23.38 -7.90
CA ASN A 130 -1.27 -24.09 -7.36
C ASN A 130 -1.66 -25.06 -6.20
N LEU A 131 -2.52 -24.64 -5.27
CA LEU A 131 -3.01 -25.52 -4.19
C LEU A 131 -3.89 -26.66 -4.73
N SER A 132 -4.69 -26.42 -5.76
CA SER A 132 -5.53 -27.43 -6.41
C SER A 132 -4.69 -28.48 -7.14
N GLU A 133 -3.63 -28.09 -7.84
CA GLU A 133 -2.67 -29.01 -8.44
C GLU A 133 -1.94 -29.85 -7.38
N LEU A 134 -1.52 -29.24 -6.27
CA LEU A 134 -0.87 -29.92 -5.16
C LEU A 134 -1.83 -30.92 -4.47
N TYR A 135 -3.07 -30.51 -4.22
CA TYR A 135 -4.15 -31.38 -3.70
C TYR A 135 -4.42 -32.60 -4.60
N ALA A 136 -4.42 -32.37 -5.91
CA ALA A 136 -4.64 -33.40 -6.93
C ALA A 136 -3.42 -34.31 -7.16
N GLY A 137 -2.29 -34.06 -6.47
CA GLY A 137 -1.05 -34.83 -6.65
C GLY A 137 -0.39 -34.62 -8.02
N LYS A 138 -0.69 -33.51 -8.72
CA LYS A 138 -0.09 -33.18 -10.02
C LYS A 138 1.32 -32.62 -9.90
N ILE A 139 1.59 -31.93 -8.79
CA ILE A 139 2.86 -31.26 -8.50
C ILE A 139 3.36 -31.66 -7.11
N THR A 140 4.68 -31.63 -6.89
CA THR A 140 5.29 -31.88 -5.58
C THR A 140 5.23 -30.62 -4.69
N TYR A 141 5.51 -30.76 -3.40
CA TYR A 141 5.68 -29.61 -2.51
C TYR A 141 6.76 -28.62 -3.00
N GLY A 142 7.88 -29.14 -3.49
CA GLY A 142 8.96 -28.34 -4.08
C GLY A 142 8.55 -27.59 -5.34
N GLU A 143 7.74 -28.21 -6.21
CA GLU A 143 7.19 -27.51 -7.37
C GLU A 143 6.18 -26.44 -6.97
N PHE A 144 5.26 -26.74 -6.05
CA PHE A 144 4.34 -25.74 -5.48
C PHE A 144 5.09 -24.53 -4.90
N ASN A 145 6.16 -24.77 -4.15
CA ASN A 145 6.99 -23.72 -3.57
C ASN A 145 7.77 -22.91 -4.62
N ARG A 146 8.17 -23.53 -5.74
CA ARG A 146 8.75 -22.82 -6.89
C ARG A 146 7.72 -21.96 -7.62
N LYS A 147 6.52 -22.50 -7.92
CA LYS A 147 5.42 -21.75 -8.54
C LYS A 147 5.00 -20.56 -7.67
N SER A 148 4.81 -20.78 -6.36
CA SER A 148 4.51 -19.72 -5.37
C SER A 148 5.57 -18.61 -5.34
N ALA A 149 6.85 -18.94 -5.54
CA ALA A 149 7.92 -17.94 -5.59
C ALA A 149 7.90 -17.12 -6.90
N VAL A 150 7.64 -17.74 -8.05
CA VAL A 150 7.43 -17.04 -9.34
C VAL A 150 6.22 -16.11 -9.24
N GLN A 151 5.11 -16.62 -8.73
CA GLN A 151 3.87 -15.88 -8.54
C GLN A 151 4.05 -14.64 -7.66
N SER A 152 4.90 -14.73 -6.62
CA SER A 152 5.24 -13.58 -5.76
C SER A 152 6.02 -12.49 -6.51
N ALA A 153 6.91 -12.87 -7.45
CA ALA A 153 7.61 -11.91 -8.30
C ALA A 153 6.69 -11.29 -9.38
N GLU A 154 5.71 -12.04 -9.88
CA GLU A 154 4.67 -11.53 -10.79
C GLU A 154 3.74 -10.54 -10.08
N TRP A 155 3.40 -10.80 -8.82
CA TRP A 155 2.70 -9.87 -7.94
C TRP A 155 3.46 -8.55 -7.76
N ASP A 156 4.73 -8.59 -7.38
CA ASP A 156 5.57 -7.39 -7.19
C ASP A 156 5.63 -6.57 -8.48
N LYS A 157 5.75 -7.23 -9.64
CA LYS A 157 5.70 -6.61 -10.97
C LYS A 157 4.34 -5.97 -11.25
N LEU A 158 3.23 -6.64 -10.93
CA LEU A 158 1.87 -6.12 -11.12
C LEU A 158 1.62 -4.86 -10.28
N ILE A 159 2.01 -4.89 -8.99
CA ILE A 159 1.93 -3.74 -8.10
C ILE A 159 2.85 -2.59 -8.56
N SER A 160 4.05 -2.90 -9.05
CA SER A 160 4.94 -1.89 -9.65
C SER A 160 4.30 -1.21 -10.87
N ASN A 161 3.66 -1.98 -11.76
CA ASN A 161 2.96 -1.43 -12.93
C ASN A 161 1.78 -0.52 -12.54
N ILE A 162 1.00 -0.87 -11.51
CA ILE A 162 -0.10 -0.05 -11.00
C ILE A 162 0.45 1.25 -10.39
N ASN A 163 1.52 1.18 -9.60
CA ASN A 163 2.20 2.35 -9.07
C ASN A 163 2.74 3.27 -10.17
N GLU A 164 3.31 2.71 -11.25
CA GLU A 164 3.79 3.48 -12.39
C GLU A 164 2.64 4.13 -13.18
N PHE A 165 1.53 3.43 -13.39
CA PHE A 165 0.32 3.99 -14.01
C PHE A 165 -0.12 5.26 -13.28
N TYR A 166 -0.28 5.18 -11.96
CA TYR A 166 -0.68 6.34 -11.14
C TYR A 166 0.38 7.44 -11.07
N ARG A 167 1.67 7.11 -11.16
CA ARG A 167 2.73 8.11 -11.28
C ARG A 167 2.57 8.93 -12.57
N LYS A 168 2.35 8.25 -13.70
CA LYS A 168 2.14 8.90 -15.02
C LYS A 168 0.86 9.72 -15.04
N GLU A 169 -0.23 9.20 -14.48
CA GLU A 169 -1.51 9.91 -14.40
C GLU A 169 -1.40 11.22 -13.59
N ARG A 170 -0.74 11.19 -12.43
CA ARG A 170 -0.47 12.40 -11.64
C ARG A 170 0.44 13.40 -12.35
N GLN A 171 1.42 12.93 -13.13
CA GLN A 171 2.27 13.80 -13.95
C GLN A 171 1.44 14.50 -15.04
N LEU A 172 0.62 13.76 -15.79
CA LEU A 172 -0.28 14.31 -16.81
C LEU A 172 -1.29 15.30 -16.23
N GLN A 173 -1.90 14.99 -15.08
CA GLN A 173 -2.80 15.93 -14.39
C GLN A 173 -2.07 17.20 -13.92
N SER A 174 -0.82 17.08 -13.45
CA SER A 174 0.01 18.23 -13.08
C SER A 174 0.34 19.11 -14.30
N GLU A 175 0.66 18.50 -15.44
CA GLU A 175 0.92 19.20 -16.70
C GLU A 175 -0.33 19.91 -17.25
N VAL A 176 -1.50 19.26 -17.22
CA VAL A 176 -2.78 19.88 -17.60
C VAL A 176 -3.11 21.06 -16.69
N ASN A 177 -3.06 20.88 -15.37
CA ASN A 177 -3.30 21.96 -14.40
C ASN A 177 -2.30 23.13 -14.55
N PHE A 178 -1.04 22.85 -14.88
CA PHE A 178 -0.04 23.87 -15.17
C PHE A 178 -0.37 24.63 -16.47
N ASN A 179 -0.71 23.90 -17.54
CA ASN A 179 -1.06 24.49 -18.84
C ASN A 179 -2.35 25.31 -18.76
N GLU A 180 -3.38 24.87 -18.03
CA GLU A 180 -4.60 25.63 -17.77
C GLU A 180 -4.31 26.92 -16.99
N ARG A 181 -3.50 26.87 -15.93
CA ARG A 181 -3.05 28.06 -15.20
C ARG A 181 -2.27 29.02 -16.10
N MET A 182 -1.39 28.51 -16.95
CA MET A 182 -0.65 29.32 -17.93
C MET A 182 -1.57 29.93 -18.99
N MET A 183 -2.61 29.23 -19.45
CA MET A 183 -3.63 29.80 -20.33
C MET A 183 -4.42 30.90 -19.63
N LEU A 184 -4.88 30.69 -18.39
CA LEU A 184 -5.62 31.68 -17.62
C LEU A 184 -4.79 32.94 -17.36
N LEU A 185 -3.50 32.81 -17.06
CA LEU A 185 -2.58 33.94 -16.93
C LEU A 185 -2.40 34.69 -18.27
N ASN A 186 -2.24 33.97 -19.38
CA ASN A 186 -2.10 34.59 -20.71
C ASN A 186 -3.39 35.26 -21.22
N TYR A 187 -4.56 34.69 -20.92
CA TYR A 187 -5.86 35.30 -21.25
C TYR A 187 -6.17 36.49 -20.34
N GLY A 188 -5.90 36.38 -19.04
CA GLY A 188 -6.04 37.48 -18.07
C GLY A 188 -5.14 38.67 -18.41
N ALA A 189 -3.90 38.41 -18.81
CA ALA A 189 -2.99 39.45 -19.30
C ALA A 189 -3.52 40.16 -20.56
N LYS A 190 -4.09 39.42 -21.52
CA LYS A 190 -4.68 39.99 -22.74
C LYS A 190 -5.96 40.82 -22.51
N MET A 191 -6.74 40.50 -21.49
CA MET A 191 -7.95 41.28 -21.15
C MET A 191 -7.66 42.58 -20.38
N LEU A 192 -6.42 42.80 -19.91
CA LEU A 192 -6.03 43.99 -19.15
C LEU A 192 -5.22 45.04 -19.95
N THR A 193 -5.04 44.87 -21.27
CA THR A 193 -4.23 45.78 -22.09
C THR A 193 -4.90 46.26 -23.38
N PRO A 194 -5.74 47.31 -23.34
CA PRO A 194 -5.95 48.19 -24.48
C PRO A 194 -4.83 49.25 -24.52
N ASN A 195 -3.72 48.92 -25.20
CA ASN A 195 -2.51 49.75 -25.40
C ASN A 195 -1.74 50.20 -24.14
N LEU A 196 -0.44 49.88 -24.07
CA LEU A 196 0.68 50.81 -23.78
C LEU A 196 2.01 50.06 -23.57
N GLY A 197 3.07 50.55 -24.23
CA GLY A 197 4.46 50.42 -23.72
C GLY A 197 5.27 49.17 -24.10
N PRO A 198 6.61 49.25 -24.02
CA PRO A 198 7.53 48.21 -24.48
C PRO A 198 7.67 47.02 -23.51
N ALA A 199 8.24 45.94 -24.04
CA ALA A 199 8.29 44.61 -23.42
C ALA A 199 8.75 44.57 -21.96
N MET A 200 7.94 43.92 -21.11
CA MET A 200 8.40 43.43 -19.81
C MET A 200 9.55 42.41 -19.98
N PRO A 201 10.51 42.35 -19.04
CA PRO A 201 11.62 41.41 -19.13
C PRO A 201 11.12 39.97 -19.13
N ALA A 202 11.81 39.10 -19.87
CA ALA A 202 11.50 37.68 -19.95
C ALA A 202 11.43 37.06 -18.54
N PRO A 203 10.47 36.15 -18.26
CA PRO A 203 10.44 35.43 -17.00
C PRO A 203 11.78 34.73 -16.78
N ARG A 204 12.40 34.92 -15.60
CA ARG A 204 13.57 34.14 -15.23
C ARG A 204 13.19 32.67 -15.23
N SER A 205 14.06 31.82 -15.78
CA SER A 205 13.89 30.37 -15.83
C SER A 205 13.50 29.82 -14.45
N PRO A 206 12.64 28.79 -14.37
CA PRO A 206 12.21 28.24 -13.09
C PRO A 206 13.43 27.71 -12.31
N MET A 207 13.57 28.13 -11.05
CA MET A 207 14.57 27.57 -10.13
C MET A 207 14.36 26.05 -10.05
N GLN A 208 15.40 25.29 -10.31
CA GLN A 208 15.31 23.83 -10.30
C GLN A 208 15.42 23.35 -8.86
N THR A 209 14.28 23.06 -8.24
CA THR A 209 14.25 22.41 -6.93
C THR A 209 14.50 20.91 -7.12
N GLN A 210 15.69 20.45 -6.75
CA GLN A 210 16.00 19.03 -6.72
C GLN A 210 15.79 18.49 -5.30
N CYS A 211 14.90 17.51 -5.15
CA CYS A 211 14.60 16.86 -3.88
C CYS A 211 15.11 15.43 -3.92
N ASN A 212 16.01 15.08 -3.00
CA ASN A 212 16.48 13.71 -2.81
C ASN A 212 15.81 13.11 -1.56
N GLN A 213 15.35 11.87 -1.67
CA GLN A 213 14.78 11.11 -0.56
C GLN A 213 15.88 10.27 0.10
N MET A 214 16.15 10.53 1.38
CA MET A 214 17.05 9.70 2.19
C MET A 214 16.37 9.39 3.53
N ALA A 215 16.36 8.11 3.91
CA ALA A 215 15.87 7.62 5.19
C ALA A 215 14.49 8.17 5.63
N GLY A 216 13.56 8.34 4.68
CA GLY A 216 12.19 8.79 4.95
C GLY A 216 11.96 10.31 4.96
N PHE A 217 13.00 11.13 4.85
CA PHE A 217 12.89 12.58 4.77
C PHE A 217 13.16 13.09 3.34
N PHE A 218 12.47 14.15 2.93
CA PHE A 218 12.78 14.91 1.72
C PHE A 218 13.66 16.10 2.09
N ASN A 219 14.89 16.11 1.56
CA ASN A 219 15.72 17.31 1.59
C ASN A 219 15.72 17.92 0.19
N CYS A 220 15.31 19.18 0.10
CA CYS A 220 15.13 19.92 -1.14
C CYS A 220 15.98 21.18 -1.09
N THR A 221 16.79 21.39 -2.12
CA THR A 221 17.61 22.60 -2.26
C THR A 221 17.25 23.30 -3.56
N SER A 222 17.25 24.63 -3.54
CA SER A 222 16.84 25.48 -4.67
C SER A 222 17.93 26.50 -5.01
N TRP A 223 18.15 26.67 -6.31
CA TRP A 223 19.10 27.59 -6.94
C TRP A 223 18.54 28.05 -8.30
#